data_AF-A0A430QAM6-F1
#
_entry.id   AF-A0A430QAM6-F1
#
_cell.length_a   1.000
_cell.length_b   1.000
_cell.length_c   1.000
_cell.angle_alpha   90.00
_cell.angle_beta   90.00
_cell.angle_gamma   90.00
#
_symmetry.space_group_name_H-M   'P 1'
#
loop_
_entity.id
_entity.type
_entity.pdbx_description
1 polymer ?
#
loop_
_entity_poly.entity_id
_entity_poly.type
_entity_poly.pdbx_seq_one_letter_code
_entity_poly.pdbx_strand_id
1 'polypeptide(L)'
;MRILLDIHPLVRCGPEPIVTRELLRYRRHLETMSDLLSQSGITENVLDDASAAFIATVIQQMGPKAPRLCHKDPSSFIYLEELADMFPKAKFIHMIRDGRAAIASTIQRGIHPFYTLENITTAILSWERTTSQMLEDCQYIGIFRCLSIRYECLILNPREEIKKVLDFLELPWDDKLLEHEKFVHNTSKLNK
;
A
#
# COMPACT_ATOMS: atom_id res chain seq x y z
N MET A 1 3.90 9.66 2.54
CA MET A 1 3.06 8.95 3.52
C MET A 1 3.86 8.00 4.40
N ARG A 2 4.37 6.84 3.92
CA ARG A 2 5.05 5.87 4.82
C ARG A 2 6.17 6.43 5.69
N ILE A 3 6.95 7.39 5.18
CA ILE A 3 8.03 8.03 5.94
C ILE A 3 7.47 8.79 7.15
N LEU A 4 6.35 9.49 6.97
CA LEU A 4 5.65 10.15 8.09
C LEU A 4 5.28 9.10 9.15
N LEU A 5 4.68 7.98 8.72
CA LEU A 5 4.30 6.91 9.64
C LEU A 5 5.51 6.25 10.32
N ASP A 6 6.62 6.02 9.62
CA ASP A 6 7.86 5.46 10.19
C ASP A 6 8.50 6.36 11.27
N ILE A 7 8.15 7.63 11.33
CA ILE A 7 8.64 8.56 12.37
C ILE A 7 7.82 8.45 13.65
N HIS A 8 6.56 8.01 13.53
CA HIS A 8 5.70 7.83 14.68
C HIS A 8 6.25 6.71 15.59
N PRO A 9 6.43 6.92 16.90
CA PRO A 9 7.13 6.00 17.79
C PRO A 9 6.47 4.61 17.92
N LEU A 10 5.19 4.51 17.56
CA LEU A 10 4.44 3.25 17.61
C LEU A 10 4.38 2.49 16.28
N VAL A 11 4.87 3.06 15.18
CA VAL A 11 4.67 2.50 13.84
C VAL A 11 6.00 2.22 13.16
N ARG A 12 6.07 1.07 12.47
CA ARG A 12 7.15 0.78 11.54
C ARG A 12 6.58 0.26 10.22
N CYS A 13 6.81 1.01 9.14
CA CYS A 13 6.54 0.58 7.77
C CYS A 13 7.78 -0.15 7.23
N GLY A 14 8.88 0.57 7.03
CA GLY A 14 10.06 0.01 6.37
C GLY A 14 10.13 0.25 4.86
N PRO A 15 11.12 -0.38 4.20
CA PRO A 15 11.25 -0.40 2.74
C PRO A 15 10.08 -1.13 2.07
N GLU A 16 10.02 -1.05 0.73
CA GLU A 16 9.03 -1.84 -0.01
C GLU A 16 9.41 -3.32 0.02
N PRO A 17 8.48 -4.23 0.34
CA PRO A 17 8.79 -5.66 0.42
C PRO A 17 9.06 -6.33 -0.93
N ILE A 18 8.62 -5.71 -2.04
CA ILE A 18 8.71 -6.12 -3.46
C ILE A 18 8.13 -7.52 -3.83
N VAL A 19 8.07 -8.46 -2.89
CA VAL A 19 7.63 -9.84 -3.09
C VAL A 19 6.11 -10.01 -2.96
N THR A 20 5.43 -9.08 -2.28
CA THR A 20 4.00 -9.22 -1.96
C THR A 20 3.14 -9.27 -3.22
N ARG A 21 3.39 -8.40 -4.20
CA ARG A 21 2.67 -8.42 -5.48
C ARG A 21 2.84 -9.76 -6.21
N GLU A 22 4.04 -10.32 -6.23
CA GLU A 22 4.30 -11.57 -6.96
C GLU A 22 3.57 -12.75 -6.31
N LEU A 23 3.52 -12.78 -4.98
CA LEU A 23 2.71 -13.76 -4.23
C LEU A 23 1.22 -13.62 -4.56
N LEU A 24 0.67 -12.40 -4.49
CA LEU A 24 -0.76 -12.15 -4.76
C LEU A 24 -1.14 -12.50 -6.20
N ARG A 25 -0.24 -12.19 -7.15
CA ARG A 25 -0.41 -12.60 -8.55
C ARG A 25 -0.45 -14.12 -8.70
N TYR A 26 0.43 -14.83 -8.00
CA TYR A 26 0.42 -16.29 -7.99
C TYR A 26 -0.85 -16.85 -7.33
N ARG A 27 -1.27 -16.30 -6.19
CA ARG A 27 -2.52 -16.68 -5.52
C ARG A 27 -3.74 -16.50 -6.41
N ARG A 28 -3.87 -15.37 -7.10
CA ARG A 28 -4.97 -15.13 -8.04
C ARG A 28 -4.93 -16.10 -9.24
N HIS A 29 -3.73 -16.46 -9.71
CA HIS A 29 -3.60 -17.48 -10.77
C HIS A 29 -4.12 -18.86 -10.35
N LEU A 30 -3.95 -19.25 -9.08
CA LEU A 30 -4.44 -20.54 -8.56
C LEU A 30 -5.97 -20.69 -8.62
N GLU A 31 -6.72 -19.60 -8.70
CA GLU A 31 -8.19 -19.63 -8.87
C GLU A 31 -8.59 -20.34 -10.16
N THR A 32 -7.73 -20.29 -11.20
CA THR A 32 -7.96 -21.02 -12.46
C THR A 32 -7.88 -22.54 -12.30
N MET A 33 -7.41 -23.02 -11.15
CA MET A 33 -7.23 -24.43 -10.79
C MET A 33 -8.07 -24.83 -9.56
N SER A 34 -9.06 -24.03 -9.17
CA SER A 34 -9.83 -24.18 -7.92
C SER A 34 -10.45 -25.57 -7.75
N ASP A 35 -11.01 -26.15 -8.81
CA ASP A 35 -11.63 -27.49 -8.76
C ASP A 35 -10.61 -28.59 -8.42
N LEU A 36 -9.43 -28.56 -9.05
CA LEU A 36 -8.38 -29.54 -8.83
C LEU A 36 -7.76 -29.41 -7.42
N LEU A 37 -7.57 -28.17 -6.98
CA LEU A 37 -7.08 -27.86 -5.64
C LEU A 37 -8.08 -28.35 -4.58
N SER A 38 -9.37 -28.09 -4.79
CA SER A 38 -10.45 -28.53 -3.90
C SER A 38 -10.52 -30.05 -3.79
N GLN A 39 -10.33 -30.79 -4.88
CA GLN A 39 -10.25 -32.26 -4.87
C GLN A 39 -9.07 -32.79 -4.05
N SER A 40 -8.01 -31.98 -3.90
CA SER A 40 -6.83 -32.30 -3.08
C SER A 40 -6.94 -31.77 -1.64
N GLY A 41 -8.10 -31.22 -1.26
CA GLY A 41 -8.33 -30.62 0.07
C GLY A 41 -7.71 -29.22 0.26
N ILE A 42 -7.24 -28.58 -0.81
CA ILE A 42 -6.68 -27.24 -0.78
C ILE A 42 -7.79 -26.25 -1.13
N THR A 43 -8.41 -25.67 -0.09
CA THR A 43 -9.48 -24.68 -0.24
C THR A 43 -8.93 -23.26 -0.40
N GLU A 44 -9.78 -22.31 -0.79
CA GLU A 44 -9.43 -20.89 -0.87
C GLU A 44 -8.89 -20.36 0.48
N ASN A 45 -9.56 -20.69 1.59
CA ASN A 45 -9.11 -20.32 2.93
C ASN A 45 -7.69 -20.83 3.24
N VAL A 46 -7.33 -22.04 2.81
CA VAL A 46 -5.97 -22.57 3.02
C VAL A 46 -4.94 -21.73 2.26
N LEU A 47 -5.25 -21.34 1.03
CA LEU A 47 -4.37 -20.50 0.23
C LEU A 47 -4.26 -19.08 0.78
N ASP A 48 -5.35 -18.53 1.28
CA ASP A 48 -5.42 -17.20 1.88
C ASP A 48 -4.67 -17.16 3.20
N ASP A 49 -4.86 -18.16 4.08
CA ASP A 49 -4.12 -18.31 5.33
C ASP A 49 -2.61 -18.44 5.08
N ALA A 50 -2.21 -19.25 4.09
CA ALA A 50 -0.81 -19.40 3.72
C ALA A 50 -0.21 -18.11 3.16
N SER A 51 -0.97 -17.40 2.31
CA SER A 51 -0.55 -16.13 1.72
C SER A 51 -0.42 -15.03 2.79
N ALA A 52 -1.39 -14.95 3.69
CA ALA A 52 -1.40 -14.03 4.82
C ALA A 52 -0.21 -14.29 5.75
N ALA A 53 0.07 -15.55 6.07
CA ALA A 53 1.21 -15.94 6.91
C ALA A 53 2.54 -15.56 6.26
N PHE A 54 2.70 -15.77 4.95
CA PHE A 54 3.89 -15.34 4.21
C PHE A 54 4.07 -13.81 4.28
N ILE A 55 3.03 -13.05 3.95
CA ILE A 55 3.08 -11.57 3.94
C ILE A 55 3.38 -11.05 5.35
N ALA A 56 2.69 -11.56 6.37
CA ALA A 56 2.90 -11.16 7.77
C ALA A 56 4.33 -11.46 8.23
N THR A 57 4.88 -12.63 7.87
CA THR A 57 6.26 -13.00 8.19
C THR A 57 7.24 -12.03 7.55
N VAL A 58 7.08 -11.73 6.26
CA VAL A 58 7.93 -10.76 5.56
C VAL A 58 7.88 -9.39 6.25
N ILE A 59 6.67 -8.87 6.51
CA ILE A 59 6.48 -7.59 7.22
C ILE A 59 7.16 -7.62 8.59
N GLN A 60 7.01 -8.68 9.37
CA GLN A 60 7.59 -8.78 10.71
C GLN A 60 9.12 -8.83 10.67
N GLN A 61 9.70 -9.58 9.73
CA GLN A 61 11.14 -9.88 9.72
C GLN A 61 12.00 -8.86 8.98
N MET A 62 11.43 -7.98 8.13
CA MET A 62 12.21 -7.01 7.36
C MET A 62 12.79 -5.83 8.17
N GLY A 63 12.50 -5.74 9.47
CA GLY A 63 12.90 -4.59 10.27
C GLY A 63 12.69 -4.79 11.77
N PRO A 64 12.99 -3.77 12.58
CA PRO A 64 12.79 -3.84 14.02
C PRO A 64 11.32 -4.04 14.38
N LYS A 65 11.10 -4.55 15.59
CA LYS A 65 9.76 -4.71 16.18
C LYS A 65 9.15 -3.33 16.46
N ALA A 66 7.85 -3.21 16.25
CA ALA A 66 7.06 -2.04 16.62
C ALA A 66 5.64 -2.48 17.02
N PRO A 67 4.93 -1.69 17.86
CA PRO A 67 3.54 -1.98 18.23
C PRO A 67 2.58 -2.09 17.04
N ARG A 68 2.77 -1.27 16.01
CA ARG A 68 2.00 -1.29 14.76
C ARG A 68 2.97 -1.49 13.60
N LEU A 69 2.72 -2.54 12.82
CA LEU A 69 3.46 -2.79 11.59
C LEU A 69 2.67 -2.25 10.40
N CYS A 70 3.39 -1.74 9.42
CA CYS A 70 2.87 -1.16 8.21
C CYS A 70 3.54 -1.80 6.99
N HIS A 71 2.79 -1.89 5.91
CA HIS A 71 3.24 -2.40 4.63
C HIS A 71 3.00 -1.32 3.58
N LYS A 72 4.04 -1.01 2.79
CA LYS A 72 3.91 -0.06 1.68
C LYS A 72 4.55 -0.65 0.44
N ASP A 73 3.71 -1.10 -0.47
CA ASP A 73 4.03 -1.47 -1.84
C ASP A 73 2.88 -0.95 -2.74
N PRO A 74 3.12 0.08 -3.58
CA PRO A 74 2.06 0.61 -4.44
C PRO A 74 1.48 -0.44 -5.38
N SER A 75 2.29 -1.44 -5.76
CA SER A 75 1.94 -2.43 -6.76
C SER A 75 1.10 -3.57 -6.20
N SER A 76 1.15 -3.84 -4.90
CA SER A 76 0.27 -4.82 -4.25
C SER A 76 -1.13 -4.28 -4.00
N PHE A 77 -1.31 -2.95 -4.02
CA PHE A 77 -2.59 -2.31 -3.74
C PHE A 77 -3.65 -2.56 -4.82
N ILE A 78 -3.28 -3.16 -5.97
CA ILE A 78 -4.24 -3.65 -6.98
C ILE A 78 -5.01 -4.91 -6.55
N TYR A 79 -4.64 -5.49 -5.40
CA TYR A 79 -5.26 -6.65 -4.76
C TYR A 79 -5.89 -6.23 -3.43
N LEU A 80 -6.48 -5.03 -3.38
CA LEU A 80 -6.88 -4.40 -2.13
C LEU A 80 -7.98 -5.21 -1.42
N GLU A 81 -8.94 -5.75 -2.17
CA GLU A 81 -10.00 -6.60 -1.65
C GLU A 81 -9.44 -7.89 -1.03
N GLU A 82 -8.57 -8.61 -1.74
CA GLU A 82 -7.98 -9.84 -1.22
C GLU A 82 -7.11 -9.59 0.03
N LEU A 83 -6.38 -8.47 0.04
CA LEU A 83 -5.64 -8.04 1.23
C LEU A 83 -6.58 -7.72 2.39
N ALA A 84 -7.76 -7.15 2.13
CA ALA A 84 -8.74 -6.85 3.17
C ALA A 84 -9.38 -8.11 3.74
N ASP A 85 -9.59 -9.14 2.91
CA ASP A 85 -10.12 -10.44 3.35
C ASP A 85 -9.09 -11.20 4.18
N MET A 86 -7.84 -11.30 3.70
CA MET A 86 -6.74 -11.96 4.43
C MET A 86 -6.36 -11.26 5.74
N PHE A 87 -6.54 -9.93 5.83
CA PHE A 87 -6.18 -9.16 7.01
C PHE A 87 -7.38 -8.36 7.55
N PRO A 88 -8.36 -9.01 8.21
CA PRO A 88 -9.63 -8.39 8.61
C PRO A 88 -9.47 -7.23 9.62
N LYS A 89 -8.32 -7.15 10.30
CA LYS A 89 -7.98 -6.07 11.25
C LYS A 89 -7.08 -4.99 10.65
N ALA A 90 -6.63 -5.14 9.40
CA ALA A 90 -5.82 -4.14 8.74
C ALA A 90 -6.65 -2.93 8.34
N LYS A 91 -5.97 -1.78 8.34
CA LYS A 91 -6.44 -0.50 7.80
C LYS A 91 -5.59 -0.13 6.59
N PHE A 92 -6.21 0.44 5.58
CA PHE A 92 -5.61 0.75 4.28
C PHE A 92 -5.63 2.27 4.06
N ILE A 93 -4.52 2.80 3.54
CA ILE A 93 -4.41 4.21 3.15
C ILE A 93 -4.12 4.26 1.65
N HIS A 94 -5.11 4.68 0.87
CA HIS A 94 -4.99 4.86 -0.56
C HIS A 94 -4.49 6.30 -0.85
N MET A 95 -3.23 6.42 -1.24
CA MET A 95 -2.67 7.70 -1.68
C MET A 95 -3.05 8.01 -3.11
N ILE A 96 -3.77 9.11 -3.33
CA ILE A 96 -4.20 9.58 -4.65
C ILE A 96 -3.40 10.83 -5.00
N ARG A 97 -2.87 10.90 -6.21
CA ARG A 97 -2.19 12.08 -6.76
C ARG A 97 -2.78 12.38 -8.13
N ASP A 98 -2.78 13.64 -8.56
CA ASP A 98 -3.13 14.00 -9.94
C ASP A 98 -2.40 13.09 -10.94
N GLY A 99 -3.17 12.39 -11.78
CA GLY A 99 -2.64 11.42 -12.74
C GLY A 99 -1.62 12.01 -13.70
N ARG A 100 -1.77 13.29 -14.08
CA ARG A 100 -0.80 13.99 -14.94
C ARG A 100 0.54 14.12 -14.23
N ALA A 101 0.51 14.52 -12.95
CA ALA A 101 1.71 14.66 -12.14
C ALA A 101 2.35 13.30 -11.80
N ALA A 102 1.53 12.27 -11.56
CA ALA A 102 2.01 10.91 -11.32
C ALA A 102 2.69 10.33 -12.57
N ILE A 103 2.05 10.40 -13.74
CA ILE A 103 2.61 9.90 -14.99
C ILE A 103 3.84 10.68 -15.42
N ALA A 104 3.83 12.02 -15.34
CA ALA A 104 5.02 12.83 -15.63
C ALA A 104 6.21 12.42 -14.74
N SER A 105 5.98 12.21 -13.45
CA SER A 105 7.01 11.73 -12.52
C SER A 105 7.52 10.33 -12.87
N THR A 106 6.65 9.42 -13.31
CA THR A 106 7.01 8.05 -13.69
C THR A 106 7.88 8.03 -14.94
N ILE A 107 7.52 8.82 -15.96
CA ILE A 107 8.27 8.96 -17.22
C ILE A 107 9.65 9.59 -16.93
N GLN A 108 9.67 10.74 -16.24
CA GLN A 108 10.92 11.48 -15.95
C GLN A 108 11.95 10.64 -15.19
N ARG A 109 11.49 9.77 -14.29
CA ARG A 109 12.34 8.94 -13.45
C ARG A 109 12.59 7.54 -14.01
N GLY A 110 12.02 7.18 -15.16
CA GLY A 110 12.16 5.85 -15.76
C GLY A 110 11.64 4.71 -14.87
N ILE A 111 10.63 4.97 -14.03
CA ILE A 111 10.13 3.98 -13.05
C ILE A 111 9.38 2.84 -13.75
N HIS A 112 8.64 3.16 -14.82
CA HIS A 112 7.94 2.15 -15.62
C HIS A 112 8.55 2.12 -17.03
N PRO A 113 9.17 1.00 -17.44
CA PRO A 113 9.96 0.95 -18.68
C PRO A 113 9.11 1.18 -19.94
N PHE A 114 7.80 0.94 -19.86
CA PHE A 114 6.89 1.11 -20.98
C PHE A 114 6.16 2.45 -21.00
N TYR A 115 6.39 3.36 -20.04
CA TYR A 115 5.76 4.69 -20.08
C TYR A 115 6.76 5.72 -20.60
N THR A 116 6.42 6.34 -21.73
CA THR A 116 7.23 7.34 -22.42
C THR A 116 6.37 8.51 -22.89
N LEU A 117 6.99 9.56 -23.43
CA LEU A 117 6.25 10.70 -23.99
C LEU A 117 5.46 10.29 -25.23
N GLU A 118 5.96 9.31 -25.99
CA GLU A 118 5.34 8.81 -27.21
C GLU A 118 4.05 8.02 -26.94
N ASN A 119 3.87 7.49 -25.72
CA ASN A 119 2.70 6.68 -25.36
C ASN A 119 1.99 7.16 -24.08
N ILE A 120 2.08 8.47 -23.80
CA ILE A 120 1.52 9.09 -22.60
C ILE A 120 0.02 8.80 -22.40
N THR A 121 -0.76 8.72 -23.48
CA THR A 121 -2.19 8.37 -23.41
C THR A 121 -2.41 6.99 -22.78
N THR A 122 -1.60 6.00 -23.16
CA THR A 122 -1.66 4.65 -22.57
C THR A 122 -1.33 4.69 -21.08
N ALA A 123 -0.32 5.47 -20.70
CA ALA A 123 0.06 5.63 -19.29
C ALA A 123 -1.07 6.29 -18.48
N ILE A 124 -1.70 7.34 -19.01
CA ILE A 124 -2.83 8.02 -18.35
C ILE A 124 -4.05 7.08 -18.21
N LEU A 125 -4.43 6.38 -19.27
CA LEU A 125 -5.56 5.43 -19.23
C LEU A 125 -5.30 4.27 -18.26
N SER A 126 -4.05 3.82 -18.17
CA SER A 126 -3.67 2.81 -17.18
C SER A 126 -3.75 3.36 -15.76
N TRP A 127 -3.29 4.59 -15.52
CA TRP A 127 -3.41 5.25 -14.21
C TRP A 127 -4.87 5.43 -13.81
N GLU A 128 -5.72 5.91 -14.73
CA GLU A 128 -7.15 6.10 -14.50
C GLU A 128 -7.80 4.77 -14.11
N ARG A 129 -7.62 3.72 -14.92
CA ARG A 129 -8.18 2.40 -14.65
C ARG A 129 -7.78 1.87 -13.28
N THR A 130 -6.48 1.89 -12.98
CA THR A 130 -5.97 1.36 -11.71
C THR A 130 -6.45 2.18 -10.51
N THR A 131 -6.45 3.51 -10.62
CA THR A 131 -6.86 4.39 -9.51
C THR A 131 -8.37 4.31 -9.26
N SER A 132 -9.17 4.23 -10.33
CA SER A 132 -10.63 4.04 -10.22
C SER A 132 -10.97 2.71 -9.55
N GLN A 133 -10.32 1.61 -9.94
CA GLN A 133 -10.50 0.32 -9.25
C GLN A 133 -10.16 0.43 -7.77
N MET A 134 -8.98 0.97 -7.41
CA MET A 134 -8.58 1.12 -6.01
C MET A 134 -9.50 2.05 -5.20
N LEU A 135 -10.19 2.98 -5.86
CA LEU A 135 -11.20 3.82 -5.23
C LEU A 135 -12.48 3.02 -4.95
N GLU A 136 -12.93 2.20 -5.89
CA GLU A 136 -14.07 1.29 -5.74
C GLU A 136 -13.79 0.25 -4.64
N ASP A 137 -12.64 -0.40 -4.67
CA ASP A 137 -12.20 -1.36 -3.64
C ASP A 137 -12.19 -0.71 -2.24
N CYS A 138 -11.69 0.52 -2.14
CA CYS A 138 -11.63 1.26 -0.87
C CYS A 138 -13.04 1.60 -0.36
N GLN A 139 -13.98 1.92 -1.26
CA GLN A 139 -15.38 2.14 -0.90
C GLN A 139 -16.05 0.85 -0.44
N TYR A 140 -15.78 -0.27 -1.12
CA TYR A 140 -16.28 -1.60 -0.77
C TYR A 140 -15.83 -2.01 0.64
N ILE A 141 -14.55 -1.84 0.96
CA ILE A 141 -13.97 -2.16 2.28
C ILE A 141 -14.55 -1.28 3.41
N GLY A 142 -14.98 -0.07 3.06
CA GLY A 142 -15.66 0.86 3.96
C GLY A 142 -14.74 1.77 4.76
N ILE A 143 -15.32 2.91 5.17
CA ILE A 143 -14.61 4.06 5.75
C ILE A 143 -13.84 3.77 7.05
N PHE A 144 -14.19 2.69 7.77
CA PHE A 144 -13.52 2.30 9.00
C PHE A 144 -12.22 1.53 8.76
N ARG A 145 -12.04 0.99 7.54
CA ARG A 145 -10.91 0.16 7.15
C ARG A 145 -10.13 0.70 5.96
N CYS A 146 -10.69 1.58 5.13
CA CYS A 146 -9.94 2.23 4.05
C CYS A 146 -10.15 3.75 4.04
N LEU A 147 -9.04 4.48 3.93
CA LEU A 147 -9.00 5.95 3.85
C LEU A 147 -8.24 6.39 2.60
N SER A 148 -8.87 7.20 1.76
CA SER A 148 -8.21 7.86 0.63
C SER A 148 -7.66 9.23 1.02
N ILE A 149 -6.39 9.48 0.73
CA ILE A 149 -5.71 10.76 0.98
C ILE A 149 -5.19 11.33 -0.33
N ARG A 150 -5.57 12.58 -0.63
CA ARG A 150 -5.03 13.32 -1.76
C ARG A 150 -3.66 13.88 -1.41
N TYR A 151 -2.66 13.56 -2.23
CA TYR A 151 -1.27 13.99 -2.08
C TYR A 151 -1.16 15.52 -2.03
N GLU A 152 -1.91 16.23 -2.88
CA GLU A 152 -1.88 17.68 -2.95
C GLU A 152 -2.39 18.32 -1.65
N CYS A 153 -3.45 17.75 -1.07
CA CYS A 153 -3.96 18.20 0.22
C CYS A 153 -2.94 17.94 1.33
N LEU A 154 -2.28 16.77 1.32
CA LEU A 154 -1.26 16.42 2.32
C LEU A 154 -0.07 17.38 2.31
N ILE A 155 0.38 17.82 1.14
CA ILE A 155 1.53 18.75 1.07
C ILE A 155 1.13 20.21 1.36
N LEU A 156 -0.11 20.61 1.04
CA LEU A 156 -0.59 21.98 1.27
C LEU A 156 -1.07 22.20 2.71
N ASN A 157 -1.67 21.18 3.33
CA ASN A 157 -2.27 21.24 4.67
C ASN A 157 -1.79 20.07 5.54
N PRO A 158 -0.46 19.89 5.75
CA PRO A 158 0.10 18.67 6.34
C PRO A 158 -0.43 18.38 7.75
N ARG A 159 -0.60 19.40 8.59
CA ARG A 159 -1.13 19.22 9.96
C ARG A 159 -2.53 18.62 9.95
N GLU A 160 -3.42 19.13 9.11
CA GLU A 160 -4.81 18.67 9.03
C GLU A 160 -4.90 17.25 8.47
N GLU A 161 -4.20 16.98 7.37
CA GLU A 161 -4.23 15.68 6.71
C GLU A 161 -3.54 14.58 7.52
N ILE A 162 -2.41 14.89 8.18
CA ILE A 162 -1.75 13.94 9.10
C ILE A 162 -2.68 13.63 10.27
N LYS A 163 -3.36 14.64 10.85
CA LYS A 163 -4.31 14.42 11.94
C LYS A 163 -5.43 13.47 11.51
N LYS A 164 -6.04 13.69 10.33
CA LYS A 164 -7.05 12.77 9.76
C LYS A 164 -6.53 11.33 9.66
N VAL A 165 -5.29 11.15 9.20
CA VAL A 165 -4.65 9.83 9.09
C VAL A 165 -4.44 9.18 10.46
N LEU A 166 -3.94 9.92 11.46
CA LEU A 166 -3.72 9.38 12.80
C LEU A 166 -5.02 9.05 13.53
N ASP A 167 -6.03 9.91 13.41
CA ASP A 167 -7.37 9.67 13.94
C ASP A 167 -7.97 8.38 13.33
N PHE A 168 -7.85 8.22 12.01
CA PHE A 168 -8.25 7.00 11.31
C PHE A 168 -7.47 5.76 11.78
N LEU A 169 -6.16 5.89 12.03
CA LEU A 169 -5.31 4.78 12.50
C LEU A 169 -5.43 4.52 14.02
N GLU A 170 -6.16 5.36 14.75
CA GLU A 170 -6.22 5.37 16.23
C GLU A 170 -4.82 5.50 16.86
N LEU A 171 -4.07 6.48 16.39
CA LEU A 171 -2.73 6.82 16.87
C LEU A 171 -2.71 8.21 17.52
N PRO A 172 -1.93 8.41 18.60
CA PRO A 172 -1.76 9.72 19.19
C PRO A 172 -1.01 10.66 18.23
N TRP A 173 -1.21 11.97 18.41
CA TRP A 173 -0.42 12.96 17.70
C TRP A 173 1.05 12.98 18.17
N ASP A 174 1.99 13.18 17.24
CA ASP A 174 3.41 13.44 17.53
C ASP A 174 3.89 14.60 16.64
N ASP A 175 4.39 15.69 17.25
CA ASP A 175 4.86 16.88 16.54
C ASP A 175 6.03 16.60 15.59
N LYS A 176 6.81 15.53 15.83
CA LYS A 176 7.91 15.12 14.95
C LYS A 176 7.44 14.81 13.52
N LEU A 177 6.17 14.49 13.34
CA LEU A 177 5.58 14.23 12.01
C LEU A 177 5.60 15.45 11.11
N LEU A 178 5.55 16.67 11.67
CA LEU A 178 5.65 17.91 10.90
C LEU A 178 7.10 18.27 10.54
N GLU A 179 8.06 17.68 11.22
CA GLU A 179 9.51 17.90 11.04
C GLU A 179 10.18 16.66 10.45
N HIS A 180 9.45 15.92 9.63
CA HIS A 180 9.85 14.58 9.18
C HIS A 180 11.21 14.51 8.49
N GLU A 181 11.61 15.57 7.81
CA GLU A 181 12.90 15.74 7.16
C GLU A 181 14.08 15.67 8.14
N LYS A 182 13.89 16.09 9.40
CA LYS A 182 14.93 16.02 10.45
C LYS A 182 15.14 14.59 10.95
N PHE A 183 14.15 13.72 10.78
CA PHE A 183 14.15 12.36 11.31
C PHE A 183 14.24 11.28 10.23
N VAL A 184 14.17 11.63 8.94
CA VAL A 184 14.16 10.65 7.84
C VAL A 184 15.38 9.72 7.85
N HIS A 185 16.55 10.23 8.24
CA HIS A 185 17.78 9.44 8.35
C HIS A 185 17.76 8.41 9.48
N ASN A 186 16.86 8.59 10.45
CA ASN A 186 16.66 7.68 11.58
C ASN A 186 15.56 6.63 11.28
N THR A 187 14.86 6.75 10.15
CA THR A 187 13.83 5.78 9.76
C THR A 187 14.42 4.56 9.08
N SER A 188 13.64 3.47 9.09
CA SER A 188 13.92 2.25 8.32
C SER A 188 14.34 2.58 6.89
N LYS A 189 15.53 2.10 6.49
CA LYS A 189 16.24 2.41 5.23
C LYS A 189 15.27 2.51 4.04
N LEU A 190 15.39 3.58 3.26
CA LEU A 190 14.81 3.65 1.91
C LEU A 190 15.42 2.53 1.05
N ASN A 191 14.62 1.90 0.18
CA ASN A 191 15.19 1.13 -0.93
C ASN A 191 16.14 2.07 -1.68
N LYS A 192 17.43 1.73 -1.70
CA LYS A 192 18.42 2.43 -2.52
C LYS A 192 18.24 2.02 -3.97
#